data_AF-A0A969DEI4-F1
#
_entry.id   AF-A0A969DEI4-F1
#
_cell.length_a   1.000
_cell.length_b   1.000
_cell.length_c   1.000
_cell.angle_alpha   90.00
_cell.angle_beta   90.00
_cell.angle_gamma   90.00
#
_symmetry.space_group_name_H-M   'P 1'
#
loop_
_entity.id
_entity.type
_entity.pdbx_description
1 polymer ?
#
loop_
_entity_poly.entity_id
_entity_poly.type
_entity_poly.pdbx_seq_one_letter_code
_entity_poly.pdbx_strand_id
1 'polypeptide(L)'
;MSLLFGISKPGLANPDGVLEAITLSPNFTPNPVQQNGVSGGAKAAATVVNTAQTPTGPCNGFISEQPDHVLRLNAFFQDLEIQVASQRDTTLVIQGTGGTWCNDDASDHNPRIAGQWQAGTYNVWVGSFRQEEYYPYRLIIRQTD
;
A
#
# COMPACT_ATOMS: atom_id res chain seq x y z
N MET A 1 27.63 -18.36 -21.87
CA MET A 1 27.75 -17.09 -21.14
C MET A 1 26.40 -16.39 -21.23
N SER A 2 25.53 -16.58 -20.25
CA SER A 2 24.33 -15.76 -19.99
C SER A 2 23.75 -16.25 -18.68
N LEU A 3 24.14 -15.59 -17.58
CA LEU A 3 23.50 -15.74 -16.29
C LEU A 3 22.35 -14.75 -16.26
N LEU A 4 21.12 -15.26 -16.24
CA LEU A 4 19.92 -14.50 -15.95
C LEU A 4 19.98 -14.09 -14.48
N PHE A 5 20.30 -12.82 -14.21
CA PHE A 5 20.12 -12.24 -12.89
C PHE A 5 18.64 -11.90 -12.72
N GLY A 6 17.88 -12.80 -12.09
CA GLY A 6 16.60 -12.46 -11.50
C GLY A 6 16.84 -11.52 -10.32
N ILE A 7 16.41 -10.27 -10.43
CA ILE A 7 16.45 -9.31 -9.33
C ILE A 7 15.27 -9.64 -8.42
N SER A 8 15.51 -10.49 -7.43
CA SER A 8 14.57 -10.68 -6.32
C SER A 8 14.42 -9.36 -5.57
N LYS A 9 13.18 -8.86 -5.49
CA LYS A 9 12.77 -7.72 -4.66
C LYS A 9 13.30 -7.94 -3.23
N PRO A 10 14.08 -7.01 -2.63
CA PRO A 10 14.47 -7.11 -1.23
C PRO A 10 13.27 -6.65 -0.37
N GLY A 11 12.24 -7.50 -0.30
CA GLY A 11 11.34 -7.53 0.84
C GLY A 11 11.92 -8.53 1.83
N LEU A 12 11.95 -8.18 3.11
CA LEU A 12 12.32 -9.11 4.18
C LEU A 12 11.28 -10.24 4.20
N ALA A 13 11.50 -11.27 3.39
CA ALA A 13 10.71 -12.48 3.43
C ALA A 13 11.08 -13.22 4.72
N ASN A 14 10.14 -13.27 5.66
CA ASN A 14 10.16 -14.27 6.71
C ASN A 14 10.17 -15.66 6.02
N PRO A 15 10.92 -16.67 6.50
CA PRO A 15 11.18 -17.92 5.77
C PRO A 15 9.92 -18.75 5.44
N ASP A 16 8.74 -18.37 5.93
CA ASP A 16 7.45 -19.01 5.66
C ASP A 16 6.57 -18.27 4.64
N GLY A 17 7.04 -17.17 4.03
CA GLY A 17 6.25 -16.40 3.05
C GLY A 17 5.03 -15.67 3.64
N VAL A 18 4.91 -15.64 4.97
CA VAL A 18 3.84 -14.92 5.66
C VAL A 18 4.23 -13.45 5.78
N LEU A 19 3.46 -12.57 5.14
CA LEU A 19 3.52 -11.12 5.37
C LEU A 19 3.08 -10.84 6.81
N GLU A 20 3.99 -10.29 7.61
CA GLU A 20 3.66 -9.87 8.98
C GLU A 20 2.70 -8.67 8.94
N ALA A 21 1.58 -8.78 9.66
CA ALA A 21 0.56 -7.75 9.68
C ALA A 21 0.92 -6.61 10.63
N ILE A 22 0.86 -5.38 10.12
CA ILE A 22 0.92 -4.16 10.93
C ILE A 22 -0.39 -4.11 11.74
N THR A 23 -0.32 -4.28 13.06
CA THR A 23 -1.52 -4.30 13.91
C THR A 23 -1.62 -3.01 14.72
N LEU A 24 -2.70 -2.26 14.55
CA LEU A 24 -2.91 -0.96 15.21
C LEU A 24 -4.21 -0.93 16.02
N SER A 25 -4.15 -0.23 17.15
CA SER A 25 -5.32 0.23 17.94
C SER A 25 -5.24 1.75 18.03
N PRO A 26 -6.36 2.47 18.26
CA PRO A 26 -6.33 3.92 18.45
C PRO A 26 -5.31 4.35 19.50
N ASN A 27 -4.68 5.50 19.26
CA ASN A 27 -3.59 6.09 20.06
C ASN A 27 -2.32 5.23 20.11
N PHE A 28 -2.06 4.46 19.04
CA PHE A 28 -0.86 3.66 18.93
C PHE A 28 0.41 4.52 19.06
N THR A 29 1.48 3.91 19.59
CA THR A 29 2.80 4.53 19.71
C THR A 29 3.86 3.57 19.15
N PRO A 30 4.79 4.03 18.31
CA PRO A 30 4.95 5.41 17.81
C PRO A 30 3.86 5.80 16.79
N ASN A 31 3.48 7.07 16.75
CA ASN A 31 2.63 7.66 15.71
C ASN A 31 3.41 8.79 15.02
N PRO A 32 3.75 8.70 13.71
CA PRO A 32 3.33 7.65 12.76
C PRO A 32 4.11 6.33 12.87
N VAL A 33 3.49 5.24 12.45
CA VAL A 33 4.19 3.99 12.10
C VAL A 33 4.73 4.11 10.68
N GLN A 34 5.94 3.61 10.45
CA GLN A 34 6.60 3.65 9.15
C GLN A 34 7.08 2.26 8.74
N GLN A 35 6.88 1.91 7.48
CA GLN A 35 7.39 0.68 6.87
C GLN A 35 8.06 1.00 5.53
N ASN A 36 9.11 0.28 5.18
CA ASN A 36 9.78 0.44 3.90
C ASN A 36 9.36 -0.68 2.94
N GLY A 37 9.41 -0.40 1.64
CA GLY A 37 9.14 -1.40 0.61
C GLY A 37 9.65 -0.97 -0.77
N VAL A 38 9.30 -1.77 -1.76
CA VAL A 38 9.58 -1.49 -3.18
C VAL A 38 8.27 -1.56 -3.95
N SER A 39 7.93 -0.49 -4.65
CA SER A 39 6.65 -0.35 -5.34
C SER A 39 6.59 -1.19 -6.61
N GLY A 40 5.40 -1.30 -7.19
CA GLY A 40 5.22 -1.71 -8.58
C GLY A 40 4.78 -3.16 -8.77
N GLY A 41 4.64 -3.53 -10.04
CA GLY A 41 4.30 -4.88 -10.46
C GLY A 41 3.86 -4.93 -11.92
N ALA A 42 3.45 -6.12 -12.36
CA ALA A 42 3.14 -6.37 -13.76
C ALA A 42 1.63 -6.27 -14.08
N LYS A 43 0.77 -6.15 -13.09
CA LYS A 43 -0.69 -6.20 -13.26
C LYS A 43 -1.29 -4.83 -13.05
N ALA A 44 -2.22 -4.43 -13.94
CA ALA A 44 -2.98 -3.21 -13.76
C ALA A 44 -3.77 -3.28 -12.44
N ALA A 45 -3.68 -2.23 -11.61
CA ALA A 45 -4.33 -2.18 -10.31
C ALA A 45 -5.84 -2.46 -10.41
N ALA A 46 -6.52 -1.80 -11.35
CA ALA A 46 -7.94 -1.99 -11.58
C ALA A 46 -8.36 -3.45 -11.87
N THR A 47 -7.48 -4.25 -12.49
CA THR A 47 -7.74 -5.67 -12.74
C THR A 47 -7.59 -6.49 -11.47
N VAL A 48 -6.57 -6.22 -10.66
CA VAL A 48 -6.30 -6.97 -9.41
C VAL A 48 -7.39 -6.73 -8.37
N VAL A 49 -7.85 -5.48 -8.21
CA VAL A 49 -8.91 -5.15 -7.23
C VAL A 49 -10.32 -5.14 -7.81
N ASN A 50 -10.47 -5.54 -9.07
CA ASN A 50 -11.75 -5.65 -9.79
C ASN A 50 -12.61 -4.37 -9.75
N THR A 51 -11.97 -3.20 -9.79
CA THR A 51 -12.64 -1.90 -9.93
C THR A 51 -11.69 -0.87 -10.53
N ALA A 52 -12.16 -0.05 -11.47
CA ALA A 52 -11.38 1.04 -12.05
C ALA A 52 -11.51 2.36 -11.27
N GLN A 53 -12.57 2.51 -10.47
CA GLN A 53 -12.90 3.75 -9.77
C GLN A 53 -13.33 3.45 -8.33
N THR A 54 -12.89 4.30 -7.40
CA THR A 54 -13.26 4.25 -5.99
C THR A 54 -13.66 5.66 -5.52
N PRO A 55 -14.30 5.81 -4.36
CA PRO A 55 -14.62 7.13 -3.81
C PRO A 55 -13.40 8.03 -3.58
N THR A 56 -12.19 7.47 -3.45
CA THR A 56 -10.94 8.22 -3.22
C THR A 56 -10.14 8.48 -4.49
N GLY A 57 -10.58 7.94 -5.64
CA GLY A 57 -9.91 8.11 -6.93
C GLY A 57 -9.86 6.85 -7.80
N PRO A 58 -9.28 6.98 -9.00
CA PRO A 58 -9.09 5.87 -9.92
C PRO A 58 -8.04 4.87 -9.40
N CYS A 59 -8.20 3.60 -9.77
CA CYS A 59 -7.18 2.56 -9.52
C CYS A 59 -6.17 2.49 -10.66
N ASN A 60 -5.45 3.59 -10.88
CA ASN A 60 -4.40 3.70 -11.89
C ASN A 60 -3.10 3.02 -11.43
N GLY A 61 -2.25 2.70 -12.40
CA GLY A 61 -0.93 2.13 -12.19
C GLY A 61 -0.92 0.60 -12.10
N PHE A 62 0.22 0.08 -11.65
CA PHE A 62 0.54 -1.34 -11.69
C PHE A 62 1.06 -1.83 -10.35
N ILE A 63 0.48 -2.94 -9.90
CA ILE A 63 0.76 -3.58 -8.61
C ILE A 63 1.13 -5.04 -8.81
N SER A 64 1.72 -5.64 -7.78
CA SER A 64 1.99 -7.08 -7.75
C SER A 64 0.71 -7.87 -7.43
N GLU A 65 0.74 -9.19 -7.66
CA GLU A 65 -0.42 -10.05 -7.42
C GLU A 65 -0.76 -10.19 -5.92
N GLN A 66 0.26 -10.15 -5.06
CA GLN A 66 0.11 -10.18 -3.61
C GLN A 66 0.22 -8.75 -3.02
N PRO A 67 -0.44 -8.45 -1.90
CA PRO A 67 -0.27 -7.17 -1.23
C PRO A 67 1.16 -7.00 -0.70
N ASP A 68 1.64 -5.76 -0.63
CA ASP A 68 2.95 -5.44 -0.05
C ASP A 68 2.88 -5.41 1.49
N HIS A 69 1.72 -5.03 2.04
CA HIS A 69 1.48 -5.01 3.47
C HIS A 69 0.08 -5.50 3.81
N VAL A 70 -0.05 -6.05 5.02
CA VAL A 70 -1.35 -6.33 5.64
C VAL A 70 -1.49 -5.41 6.84
N LEU A 71 -2.56 -4.63 6.89
CA LEU A 71 -2.91 -3.74 8.00
C LEU A 71 -4.10 -4.33 8.76
N ARG A 72 -3.93 -4.59 10.05
CA ARG A 72 -4.99 -5.05 10.95
C ARG A 72 -5.35 -3.96 11.94
N LEU A 73 -6.57 -3.47 11.87
CA LEU A 73 -7.11 -2.47 12.78
C LEU A 73 -7.98 -3.17 13.83
N ASN A 74 -7.59 -3.08 15.11
CA ASN A 74 -8.29 -3.75 16.21
C ASN A 74 -9.59 -3.05 16.63
N ALA A 75 -9.76 -1.77 16.26
CA ALA A 75 -10.92 -0.95 16.58
C ALA A 75 -11.14 0.10 15.47
N PHE A 76 -12.26 0.81 15.57
CA PHE A 76 -12.57 1.93 14.70
C PHE A 76 -11.56 3.09 14.90
N PHE A 77 -11.15 3.71 13.80
CA PHE A 77 -10.38 4.95 13.78
C PHE A 77 -11.26 6.07 13.22
N GLN A 78 -11.38 7.17 13.98
CA GLN A 78 -12.09 8.37 13.52
C GLN A 78 -11.35 9.06 12.38
N ASP A 79 -10.02 9.10 12.45
CA ASP A 79 -9.17 9.56 11.37
C ASP A 79 -7.85 8.78 11.38
N LEU A 80 -7.55 8.11 10.26
CA LEU A 80 -6.29 7.42 10.02
C LEU A 80 -5.87 7.71 8.58
N GLU A 81 -4.67 8.24 8.45
CA GLU A 81 -4.01 8.55 7.19
C GLU A 81 -3.01 7.45 6.85
N ILE A 82 -3.07 7.00 5.60
CA ILE A 82 -2.11 6.07 5.00
C ILE A 82 -1.53 6.78 3.78
N GLN A 83 -0.23 7.06 3.85
CA GLN A 83 0.51 7.82 2.85
C GLN A 83 1.72 7.03 2.37
N VAL A 84 2.05 7.15 1.10
CA VAL A 84 3.32 6.68 0.54
C VAL A 84 4.23 7.86 0.31
N ALA A 85 5.52 7.72 0.61
CA ALA A 85 6.56 8.68 0.23
C ALA A 85 7.61 7.99 -0.65
N SER A 86 7.80 8.51 -1.85
CA SER A 86 8.72 8.01 -2.87
C SER A 86 9.34 9.18 -3.66
N GLN A 87 10.48 8.94 -4.32
CA GLN A 87 11.11 9.90 -5.25
C GLN A 87 10.53 9.80 -6.67
N ARG A 88 9.57 8.90 -6.86
CA ARG A 88 8.97 8.54 -8.15
C ARG A 88 7.48 8.32 -7.94
N ASP A 89 6.75 8.45 -9.03
CA ASP A 89 5.29 8.33 -9.08
C ASP A 89 4.84 6.93 -8.66
N THR A 90 4.02 6.89 -7.61
CA THR A 90 3.53 5.66 -6.98
C THR A 90 2.02 5.70 -6.86
N THR A 91 1.40 4.52 -6.78
CA THR A 91 -0.04 4.39 -6.55
C THR A 91 -0.29 3.61 -5.26
N LEU A 92 -1.35 3.96 -4.54
CA LEU A 92 -1.78 3.29 -3.31
C LEU A 92 -3.14 2.66 -3.55
N VAL A 93 -3.22 1.36 -3.27
CA VAL A 93 -4.47 0.61 -3.30
C VAL A 93 -4.68 -0.08 -1.97
N ILE A 94 -5.85 0.08 -1.39
CA ILE A 94 -6.23 -0.55 -0.13
C ILE A 94 -7.55 -1.27 -0.33
N GLN A 95 -7.63 -2.54 0.06
CA GLN A 95 -8.86 -3.33 -0.01
C GLN A 95 -9.07 -4.08 1.30
N GLY A 96 -10.28 -4.03 1.84
CA GLY A 96 -10.61 -4.71 3.10
C GLY A 96 -12.03 -4.45 3.55
N THR A 97 -12.23 -4.50 4.88
CA THR A 97 -13.54 -4.22 5.49
C THR A 97 -14.05 -2.84 5.06
N GLY A 98 -15.18 -2.82 4.34
CA GLY A 98 -15.86 -1.59 3.91
C GLY A 98 -15.65 -1.22 2.44
N GLY A 99 -14.67 -1.79 1.74
CA GLY A 99 -14.51 -1.55 0.30
C GLY A 99 -13.07 -1.58 -0.22
N THR A 100 -12.88 -0.87 -1.33
CA THR A 100 -11.60 -0.63 -1.99
C THR A 100 -11.40 0.87 -2.15
N TRP A 101 -10.18 1.33 -1.92
CA TRP A 101 -9.77 2.72 -2.03
C TRP A 101 -8.49 2.78 -2.86
N CYS A 102 -8.46 3.70 -3.81
CA CYS A 102 -7.32 3.94 -4.67
C CYS A 102 -6.98 5.42 -4.69
N ASN A 103 -5.69 5.73 -4.77
CA ASN A 103 -5.18 7.07 -5.01
C ASN A 103 -3.78 6.98 -5.65
N ASP A 104 -3.48 7.80 -6.65
CA ASP A 104 -2.15 7.94 -7.27
C ASP A 104 -1.52 9.31 -6.91
N ASP A 105 -2.26 10.39 -7.08
CA ASP A 105 -1.76 11.76 -6.94
C ASP A 105 -2.50 12.52 -5.83
N ALA A 106 -1.87 12.64 -4.66
CA ALA A 106 -2.33 13.54 -3.60
C ALA A 106 -1.42 14.77 -3.41
N SER A 107 -0.10 14.58 -3.43
CA SER A 107 0.90 15.67 -3.41
C SER A 107 2.22 15.17 -4.00
N ASP A 108 2.83 15.91 -4.93
CA ASP A 108 4.10 15.56 -5.56
C ASP A 108 4.15 14.11 -6.11
N HIS A 109 3.04 13.61 -6.65
CA HIS A 109 2.86 12.23 -7.15
C HIS A 109 2.99 11.11 -6.09
N ASN A 110 2.83 11.50 -4.83
CA ASN A 110 2.73 10.57 -3.72
C ASN A 110 1.25 10.39 -3.34
N PRO A 111 0.78 9.15 -3.25
CA PRO A 111 -0.61 8.85 -2.95
C PRO A 111 -0.88 8.90 -1.45
N ARG A 112 -2.12 9.29 -1.11
CA ARG A 112 -2.60 9.43 0.27
C ARG A 112 -4.08 9.10 0.37
N ILE A 113 -4.45 8.31 1.38
CA ILE A 113 -5.85 8.01 1.72
C ILE A 113 -6.03 8.27 3.23
N ALA A 114 -7.00 9.10 3.59
CA ALA A 114 -7.29 9.48 4.97
C ALA A 114 -8.80 9.46 5.22
N GLY A 115 -9.19 9.37 6.50
CA GLY A 115 -10.58 9.34 6.93
C GLY A 115 -10.85 8.23 7.95
N GLN A 116 -12.13 7.84 8.04
CA GLN A 116 -12.59 6.85 9.00
C GLN A 116 -12.30 5.42 8.55
N TRP A 117 -11.85 4.57 9.48
CA TRP A 117 -11.59 3.15 9.21
C TRP A 117 -12.27 2.25 10.23
N GLN A 118 -12.91 1.20 9.76
CA GLN A 118 -13.52 0.19 10.61
C GLN A 118 -12.45 -0.77 11.17
N ALA A 119 -12.79 -1.47 12.26
CA ALA A 119 -11.99 -2.62 12.67
C ALA A 119 -11.99 -3.67 11.55
N GLY A 120 -10.84 -4.27 11.27
CA GLY A 120 -10.73 -5.20 10.16
C GLY A 120 -9.31 -5.46 9.68
N THR A 121 -9.22 -6.26 8.63
CA THR A 121 -7.96 -6.51 7.92
C THR A 121 -8.04 -5.88 6.54
N TYR A 122 -6.95 -5.22 6.16
CA TYR A 122 -6.80 -4.46 4.94
C TYR A 122 -5.53 -4.91 4.23
N ASN A 123 -5.67 -5.30 2.97
CA ASN A 123 -4.57 -5.53 2.07
C ASN A 123 -4.15 -4.19 1.47
N VAL A 124 -2.85 -3.92 1.49
CA VAL A 124 -2.27 -2.67 1.01
C VAL A 124 -1.25 -2.99 -0.08
N TRP A 125 -1.46 -2.45 -1.26
CA TRP A 125 -0.51 -2.48 -2.36
C TRP A 125 0.07 -1.10 -2.58
N VAL A 126 1.37 -1.05 -2.83
CA VAL A 126 2.05 0.15 -3.30
C VAL A 126 2.59 -0.13 -4.69
N GLY A 127 1.94 0.45 -5.69
CA GLY A 127 2.28 0.29 -7.09
C GLY A 127 3.15 1.40 -7.63
N SER A 128 3.51 1.26 -8.90
CA SER A 128 4.13 2.30 -9.71
C SER A 128 3.15 2.72 -10.79
N PHE A 129 3.18 3.98 -11.22
CA PHE A 129 2.30 4.43 -12.31
C PHE A 129 2.58 3.69 -13.62
N ARG A 130 3.83 3.29 -13.85
CA ARG A 130 4.27 2.54 -15.04
C ARG A 130 4.46 1.05 -14.75
N GLN A 131 4.16 0.24 -15.76
CA GLN A 131 4.26 -1.22 -15.69
C GLN A 131 5.70 -1.66 -15.53
N GLU A 132 5.94 -2.62 -14.63
CA GLU A 132 7.27 -3.21 -14.39
C GLU A 132 8.37 -2.19 -14.03
N GLU A 133 7.99 -1.03 -13.49
CA GLU A 133 8.91 -0.11 -12.84
C GLU A 133 8.81 -0.27 -11.31
N TYR A 134 9.96 -0.22 -10.64
CA TYR A 134 10.08 -0.54 -9.22
C TYR A 134 10.87 0.55 -8.50
N TYR A 135 10.28 1.12 -7.44
CA TYR A 135 10.87 2.24 -6.72
C TYR A 135 10.85 2.00 -5.20
N PRO A 136 11.92 2.36 -4.47
CA PRO A 136 11.89 2.31 -3.02
C PRO A 136 10.88 3.33 -2.49
N TYR A 137 10.08 2.92 -1.51
CA TYR A 137 9.11 3.80 -0.85
C TYR A 137 9.12 3.62 0.66
N ARG A 138 8.46 4.57 1.33
CA ARG A 138 8.08 4.49 2.73
C ARG A 138 6.57 4.62 2.88
N LEU A 139 5.93 3.61 3.47
CA LEU A 139 4.54 3.66 3.91
C LEU A 139 4.51 4.33 5.28
N ILE A 140 3.66 5.33 5.43
CA ILE A 140 3.48 6.13 6.64
C ILE A 140 2.03 5.99 7.06
N ILE A 141 1.79 5.48 8.26
CA ILE A 141 0.45 5.33 8.83
C ILE A 141 0.36 6.22 10.07
N ARG A 142 -0.56 7.18 10.05
CA ARG A 142 -0.70 8.22 11.06
C ARG A 142 -2.14 8.32 11.53
N GLN A 143 -2.35 8.32 12.84
CA GLN A 143 -3.62 8.79 13.39
C GLN A 143 -3.53 10.30 13.60
N THR A 144 -4.54 11.02 13.14
CA THR A 144 -4.75 12.45 13.35
C THR A 144 -5.88 12.65 14.36
N ASP A 145 -5.72 13.63 15.25
CA ASP A 145 -6.68 13.94 16.32
C ASP A 145 -7.83 14.84 15.83
#